data_AF-A0A3N5N377-F1
#
_entry.id   AF-A0A3N5N377-F1
#
_cell.length_a   1.000
_cell.length_b   1.000
_cell.length_c   1.000
_cell.angle_alpha   90.00
_cell.angle_beta   90.00
_cell.angle_gamma   90.00
#
_symmetry.space_group_name_H-M   'P 1'
#
loop_
_entity.id
_entity.type
_entity.pdbx_description
1 polymer ?
#
loop_
_entity_poly.entity_id
_entity_poly.type
_entity_poly.pdbx_seq_one_letter_code
_entity_poly.pdbx_strand_id
1 'polypeptide(L)'
;MMKKILLILLAGVMLVSCGKKEVKQASPESKTGMEAFALAETIKNAFVVKDKITLRKNSTEEGYKDITANTRTYDSVELTFTPRWVEIENNKVHVNIAWKSAWVISGKKVEERGMAVFAMEGAPLKVSGILRANPFICPEKY
;
A
#
# COMPACT_ATOMS: atom_id res chain seq x y z
N MET A 1 4.13 -59.51 24.18
CA MET A 1 3.95 -58.10 24.62
C MET A 1 4.97 -57.13 24.01
N MET A 2 6.21 -57.51 23.73
CA MET A 2 7.27 -56.61 23.20
C MET A 2 6.99 -55.99 21.80
N LYS A 3 6.30 -56.71 20.90
CA LYS A 3 5.96 -56.18 19.56
C LYS A 3 4.99 -54.98 19.59
N LYS A 4 4.10 -54.93 20.59
CA LYS A 4 3.12 -53.82 20.75
C LYS A 4 3.79 -52.55 21.30
N ILE A 5 4.82 -52.71 22.15
CA ILE A 5 5.60 -51.60 22.70
C ILE A 5 6.45 -50.93 21.61
N LEU A 6 7.03 -51.73 20.70
CA LEU A 6 7.83 -51.22 19.59
C LEU A 6 7.00 -50.38 18.60
N LEU A 7 5.75 -50.78 18.35
CA LEU A 7 4.81 -50.05 17.47
C LEU A 7 4.36 -48.70 18.07
N ILE A 8 4.18 -48.64 19.40
CA ILE A 8 3.82 -47.40 20.10
C ILE A 8 5.02 -46.44 20.14
N LEU A 9 6.24 -46.97 20.29
CA LEU A 9 7.46 -46.17 20.25
C LEU A 9 7.71 -45.57 18.85
N LEU A 10 7.44 -46.35 17.79
CA LEU A 10 7.60 -45.89 16.40
C LEU A 10 6.54 -44.84 16.01
N ALA A 11 5.33 -44.92 16.55
CA ALA A 11 4.28 -43.91 16.37
C ALA A 11 4.59 -42.60 17.11
N GLY A 12 5.30 -42.66 18.24
CA GLY A 12 5.69 -41.47 19.02
C GLY A 12 6.74 -40.58 18.34
N VAL A 13 7.67 -41.17 17.56
CA VAL A 13 8.74 -40.42 16.89
C VAL A 13 8.22 -39.55 15.73
N MET A 14 7.09 -39.92 15.11
CA MET A 14 6.51 -39.12 14.03
C MET A 14 5.81 -37.84 14.51
N LEU A 15 5.48 -37.73 15.80
CA LEU A 15 4.79 -36.56 16.36
C LEU A 15 5.75 -35.41 16.74
N VAL A 16 7.06 -35.68 16.79
CA VAL A 16 8.08 -34.66 17.09
C VAL A 16 8.57 -33.92 15.83
N SER A 17 8.07 -34.29 14.64
CA SER A 17 8.36 -33.64 13.37
C SER A 17 7.51 -32.39 13.10
N CYS A 18 6.93 -31.77 14.13
CA CYS A 18 6.57 -30.35 14.07
C CYS A 18 7.86 -29.52 14.11
N GLY A 19 8.66 -29.63 13.05
CA GLY A 19 9.77 -28.73 12.79
C GLY A 19 9.22 -27.32 12.87
N LYS A 20 9.85 -26.48 13.69
CA LYS A 20 9.64 -25.03 13.62
C LYS A 20 9.81 -24.67 12.15
N LYS A 21 8.71 -24.31 11.47
CA LYS A 21 8.79 -23.79 10.11
C LYS A 21 9.78 -22.65 10.17
N GLU A 22 10.96 -22.83 9.57
CA GLU A 22 11.85 -21.73 9.27
C GLU A 22 11.06 -20.80 8.37
N VAL A 23 10.44 -19.79 8.98
CA VAL A 23 9.79 -18.72 8.24
C VAL A 23 10.94 -18.04 7.52
N LYS A 24 11.05 -18.27 6.21
CA LYS A 24 12.05 -17.62 5.37
C LYS A 24 11.99 -16.12 5.68
N GLN A 25 13.09 -15.56 6.17
CA GLN A 25 13.17 -14.13 6.41
C GLN A 25 12.78 -13.42 5.11
N ALA A 26 11.88 -12.43 5.21
CA ALA A 26 11.47 -11.65 4.05
C ALA A 26 12.71 -11.04 3.40
N SER A 27 12.83 -11.17 2.08
CA SER A 27 13.94 -10.54 1.37
C SER A 27 13.86 -9.01 1.53
N PRO A 28 14.98 -8.28 1.39
CA PRO A 28 14.98 -6.82 1.43
C PRO A 28 13.92 -6.20 0.50
N GLU A 29 13.77 -6.75 -0.71
CA GLU A 29 12.80 -6.29 -1.70
C GLU A 29 11.37 -6.52 -1.24
N SER A 30 11.08 -7.68 -0.61
CA SER A 30 9.77 -7.96 -0.03
C SER A 30 9.44 -6.98 1.08
N LYS A 31 10.42 -6.63 1.92
CA LYS A 31 10.24 -5.64 3.00
C LYS A 31 9.98 -4.25 2.43
N THR A 32 10.78 -3.81 1.46
CA THR A 32 10.59 -2.53 0.76
C THR A 32 9.22 -2.47 0.08
N GLY A 33 8.77 -3.54 -0.57
CA GLY A 33 7.44 -3.60 -1.18
C GLY A 33 6.31 -3.43 -0.15
N MET A 34 6.43 -4.08 1.02
CA MET A 34 5.46 -3.92 2.11
C MET A 34 5.44 -2.50 2.68
N GLU A 35 6.61 -1.90 2.90
CA GLU A 35 6.75 -0.50 3.36
C GLU A 35 6.15 0.48 2.35
N ALA A 36 6.39 0.26 1.06
CA ALA A 36 5.86 1.10 -0.01
C ALA A 36 4.33 1.01 -0.12
N PHE A 37 3.75 -0.18 -0.02
CA PHE A 37 2.29 -0.33 0.05
C PHE A 37 1.68 0.32 1.29
N ALA A 38 2.32 0.17 2.45
CA ALA A 38 1.86 0.81 3.69
C ALA A 38 1.94 2.35 3.60
N LEU A 39 2.96 2.89 2.94
CA LEU A 39 3.10 4.32 2.71
C LEU A 39 1.98 4.85 1.80
N ALA A 40 1.67 4.18 0.69
CA ALA A 40 0.56 4.58 -0.18
C ALA A 40 -0.79 4.59 0.55
N GLU A 41 -1.05 3.59 1.38
CA GLU A 41 -2.25 3.51 2.21
C GLU A 41 -2.30 4.64 3.26
N THR A 42 -1.16 4.97 3.88
CA THR A 42 -1.02 6.09 4.81
C THR A 42 -1.37 7.43 4.14
N ILE A 43 -0.83 7.68 2.94
CA ILE A 43 -1.12 8.89 2.16
C ILE A 43 -2.60 8.97 1.80
N LYS A 44 -3.21 7.88 1.33
CA LYS A 44 -4.65 7.83 1.07
C LYS A 44 -5.46 8.23 2.30
N ASN A 45 -5.19 7.59 3.43
CA ASN A 45 -5.97 7.79 4.64
C ASN A 45 -5.82 9.24 5.12
N ALA A 46 -4.60 9.77 5.13
CA ALA A 46 -4.33 11.16 5.48
C ALA A 46 -5.03 12.16 4.53
N PHE A 47 -5.06 11.87 3.22
CA PHE A 47 -5.77 12.71 2.24
C PHE A 47 -7.28 12.75 2.52
N VAL A 48 -7.91 11.59 2.70
CA VAL A 48 -9.36 11.47 2.93
C VAL A 48 -9.78 12.26 4.18
N VAL A 49 -9.00 12.19 5.26
CA VAL A 49 -9.28 12.93 6.50
C VAL A 49 -8.70 14.35 6.54
N LYS A 50 -8.10 14.82 5.43
CA LYS A 50 -7.47 16.14 5.30
C LYS A 50 -6.33 16.41 6.31
N ASP A 51 -5.60 15.36 6.73
CA ASP A 51 -4.44 15.46 7.63
C ASP A 51 -3.17 15.92 6.89
N LYS A 52 -3.02 17.23 6.80
CA LYS A 52 -1.88 17.88 6.13
C LYS A 52 -0.54 17.59 6.78
N ILE A 53 -0.50 17.31 8.09
CA ILE A 53 0.75 17.05 8.82
C ILE A 53 1.30 15.69 8.39
N THR A 54 0.46 14.66 8.40
CA THR A 54 0.85 13.33 7.95
C THR A 54 1.24 13.31 6.48
N LEU A 55 0.51 14.04 5.62
CA LEU A 55 0.88 14.18 4.22
C LEU A 55 2.29 14.77 4.06
N ARG A 56 2.58 15.94 4.66
CA ARG A 56 3.91 16.57 4.57
C ARG A 56 5.03 15.70 5.12
N LYS A 57 4.79 14.99 6.23
CA LYS A 57 5.80 14.12 6.85
C LYS A 57 6.23 12.97 5.92
N ASN A 58 5.28 12.46 5.13
CA ASN A 58 5.42 11.24 4.34
C ASN A 58 5.62 11.50 2.83
N SER A 59 5.85 12.74 2.43
CA SER A 59 6.15 13.13 1.05
C SER A 59 7.38 14.03 0.97
N THR A 60 7.98 14.15 -0.21
CA THR A 60 8.83 15.30 -0.54
C THR A 60 7.94 16.52 -0.81
N GLU A 61 8.55 17.68 -1.09
CA GLU A 61 7.78 18.87 -1.46
C GLU A 61 7.05 18.68 -2.80
N GLU A 62 7.69 18.01 -3.77
CA GLU A 62 7.10 17.66 -5.07
C GLU A 62 5.93 16.69 -4.89
N GLY A 63 6.13 15.60 -4.15
CA GLY A 63 5.06 14.65 -3.87
C GLY A 63 3.90 15.29 -3.10
N TYR A 64 4.19 16.20 -2.17
CA TYR A 64 3.14 16.94 -1.46
C TYR A 64 2.30 17.77 -2.41
N LYS A 65 2.94 18.47 -3.35
CA LYS A 65 2.24 19.26 -4.38
C LYS A 65 1.34 18.37 -5.22
N ASP A 66 1.82 17.22 -5.70
CA ASP A 66 1.01 16.29 -6.48
C ASP A 66 -0.21 15.77 -5.70
N ILE A 67 -0.03 15.40 -4.43
CA ILE A 67 -1.13 14.90 -3.58
C ILE A 67 -2.16 16.00 -3.31
N THR A 68 -1.72 17.25 -3.21
CA THR A 68 -2.57 18.40 -2.86
C THR A 68 -2.94 19.27 -4.06
N ALA A 69 -2.66 18.81 -5.28
CA ALA A 69 -2.87 19.55 -6.53
C ALA A 69 -4.36 19.73 -6.90
N ASN A 70 -5.28 19.11 -6.17
CA ASN A 70 -6.71 19.25 -6.44
C ASN A 70 -7.17 20.69 -6.22
N THR A 71 -7.65 21.34 -7.29
CA THR A 71 -8.10 22.74 -7.29
C THR A 71 -9.59 22.88 -7.04
N ARG A 72 -10.37 21.81 -7.25
CA ARG A 72 -11.84 21.83 -7.12
C ARG A 72 -12.27 21.58 -5.67
N THR A 73 -13.24 22.36 -5.20
CA THR A 73 -13.88 22.12 -3.90
C THR A 73 -14.78 20.89 -3.95
N TYR A 74 -14.72 20.06 -2.91
CA TYR A 74 -15.55 18.86 -2.73
C TYR A 74 -15.92 18.70 -1.25
N ASP A 75 -17.05 18.04 -1.00
CA ASP A 75 -17.58 17.83 0.35
C ASP A 75 -16.78 16.72 1.04
N SER A 76 -16.72 15.55 0.39
CA SER A 76 -16.00 14.37 0.84
C SER A 76 -15.55 13.50 -0.33
N VAL A 77 -14.67 12.54 -0.04
CA VAL A 77 -14.22 11.54 -1.00
C VAL A 77 -13.98 10.22 -0.28
N GLU A 78 -14.48 9.14 -0.85
CA GLU A 78 -14.06 7.80 -0.52
C GLU A 78 -13.02 7.36 -1.56
N LEU A 79 -11.92 6.77 -1.10
CA LEU A 79 -10.86 6.29 -1.96
C LEU A 79 -10.50 4.85 -1.58
N THR A 80 -10.35 4.00 -2.59
CA THR A 80 -9.91 2.61 -2.42
C THR A 80 -8.71 2.35 -3.30
N PHE A 81 -7.63 1.85 -2.71
CA PHE A 81 -6.44 1.41 -3.42
C PHE A 81 -6.38 -0.11 -3.49
N THR A 82 -6.01 -0.62 -4.65
CA THR A 82 -5.71 -2.03 -4.88
C THR A 82 -4.27 -2.11 -5.42
N PRO A 83 -3.29 -2.40 -4.54
CA PRO A 83 -1.92 -2.58 -4.95
C PRO A 83 -1.79 -3.66 -6.03
N ARG A 84 -0.95 -3.43 -7.04
CA ARG A 84 -0.75 -4.36 -8.15
C ARG A 84 0.65 -4.96 -8.14
N TRP A 85 1.67 -4.13 -8.23
CA TRP A 85 3.07 -4.55 -8.12
C TRP A 85 3.97 -3.37 -7.73
N VAL A 86 5.21 -3.70 -7.35
CA VAL A 86 6.26 -2.74 -7.02
C VAL A 86 7.43 -2.99 -7.96
N GLU A 87 7.93 -1.92 -8.56
CA GLU A 87 9.21 -1.91 -9.28
C GLU A 87 10.23 -1.17 -8.42
N ILE A 88 11.40 -1.77 -8.23
CA ILE A 88 12.52 -1.15 -7.51
C ILE A 88 13.63 -0.97 -8.53
N GLU A 89 13.94 0.28 -8.85
CA GLU A 89 14.99 0.64 -9.79
C GLU A 89 15.91 1.67 -9.16
N ASN A 90 17.19 1.30 -9.01
CA ASN A 90 18.17 2.08 -8.28
C ASN A 90 17.67 2.41 -6.86
N ASN A 91 17.53 3.69 -6.53
CA ASN A 91 17.02 4.18 -5.23
C ASN A 91 15.56 4.65 -5.29
N LYS A 92 14.82 4.28 -6.33
CA LYS A 92 13.41 4.63 -6.49
C LYS A 92 12.53 3.39 -6.43
N VAL A 93 11.38 3.58 -5.80
CA VAL A 93 10.35 2.56 -5.67
C VAL A 93 9.10 3.08 -6.38
N HIS A 94 8.65 2.37 -7.40
CA HIS A 94 7.43 2.67 -8.14
C HIS A 94 6.32 1.70 -7.74
N VAL A 95 5.30 2.22 -7.07
CA VAL A 95 4.16 1.42 -6.62
C VAL A 95 3.00 1.61 -7.60
N ASN A 96 2.68 0.55 -8.34
CA ASN A 96 1.57 0.56 -9.28
C ASN A 96 0.28 0.19 -8.55
N ILE A 97 -0.70 1.10 -8.58
CA ILE A 97 -1.96 0.99 -7.82
C ILE A 97 -3.15 1.20 -8.76
N ALA A 98 -4.08 0.25 -8.74
CA ALA A 98 -5.42 0.49 -9.25
C ALA A 98 -6.25 1.20 -8.19
N TRP A 99 -7.02 2.21 -8.57
CA TRP A 99 -7.80 3.00 -7.63
C TRP A 99 -9.25 3.17 -8.08
N LYS A 100 -10.12 3.37 -7.10
CA LYS A 100 -11.51 3.82 -7.27
C LYS A 100 -11.78 4.95 -6.31
N SER A 101 -12.49 5.97 -6.77
CA SER A 101 -12.92 7.11 -5.96
C SER A 101 -14.42 7.32 -6.07
N ALA A 102 -15.05 7.72 -4.97
CA ALA A 102 -16.40 8.25 -4.95
C ALA A 102 -16.38 9.63 -4.28
N TRP A 103 -16.45 10.68 -5.09
CA TRP A 103 -16.47 12.07 -4.66
C TRP A 103 -17.90 12.50 -4.38
N VAL A 104 -18.08 13.36 -3.38
CA VAL A 104 -19.34 14.10 -3.15
C VAL A 104 -19.08 15.57 -3.41
N ILE A 105 -19.80 16.15 -4.36
CA ILE A 105 -19.65 17.53 -4.81
C ILE A 105 -21.01 18.21 -4.79
N SER A 106 -21.21 19.13 -3.85
CA SER A 106 -22.51 19.81 -3.66
C SER A 106 -23.65 18.79 -3.53
N GLY A 107 -23.41 17.73 -2.76
CA GLY A 107 -24.35 16.63 -2.54
C GLY A 107 -24.50 15.62 -3.69
N LYS A 108 -23.82 15.82 -4.84
CA LYS A 108 -23.85 14.85 -5.95
C LYS A 108 -22.68 13.88 -5.86
N LYS A 109 -22.96 12.59 -6.06
CA LYS A 109 -21.94 11.55 -6.09
C LYS A 109 -21.33 11.43 -7.48
N VAL A 110 -20.01 11.36 -7.54
CA VAL A 110 -19.22 11.19 -8.76
C VAL A 110 -18.22 10.06 -8.55
N GLU A 111 -18.29 9.03 -9.38
CA GLU A 111 -17.41 7.87 -9.28
C GLU A 111 -16.38 7.85 -10.42
N GLU A 112 -15.15 7.49 -10.08
CA GLU A 112 -14.06 7.35 -11.03
C GLU A 112 -13.14 6.19 -10.63
N ARG A 113 -12.36 5.70 -11.59
CA ARG A 113 -11.35 4.67 -11.37
C ARG A 113 -10.19 4.86 -12.33
N GLY A 114 -9.02 4.38 -11.94
CA GLY A 114 -7.84 4.50 -12.77
C GLY A 114 -6.65 3.68 -12.27
N MET A 115 -5.50 4.00 -12.85
CA MET A 115 -4.20 3.46 -12.49
C MET A 115 -3.25 4.61 -12.18
N ALA A 116 -2.60 4.54 -11.03
CA ALA A 116 -1.58 5.49 -10.58
C ALA A 116 -0.25 4.77 -10.36
N VAL A 117 0.84 5.52 -10.50
CA VAL A 117 2.17 5.07 -10.04
C VAL A 117 2.67 6.06 -9.02
N PHE A 118 2.83 5.60 -7.78
CA PHE A 118 3.45 6.39 -6.73
C PHE A 118 4.96 6.20 -6.83
N ALA A 119 5.68 7.27 -7.17
CA ALA A 119 7.13 7.30 -7.09
C ALA A 119 7.53 7.60 -5.64
N MET A 120 8.44 6.80 -5.12
CA MET A 120 8.88 6.91 -3.74
C MET A 120 10.40 6.80 -3.64
N GLU A 121 10.99 7.53 -2.69
CA GLU A 121 12.43 7.58 -2.49
C GLU A 121 12.81 7.90 -1.03
N GLY A 122 14.10 7.71 -0.71
CA GLY A 122 14.66 8.02 0.60
C GLY A 122 14.51 6.92 1.65
N ALA A 123 15.14 7.16 2.81
CA ALA A 123 15.07 6.31 3.99
C ALA A 123 14.90 7.22 5.23
N PRO A 124 13.70 7.34 5.83
CA PRO A 124 12.48 6.58 5.51
C PRO A 124 11.91 6.95 4.12
N LEU A 125 11.20 5.98 3.53
CA LEU A 125 10.56 6.12 2.23
C LEU A 125 9.53 7.26 2.26
N LYS A 126 9.51 8.10 1.23
CA LYS A 126 8.56 9.20 1.04
C LYS A 126 8.02 9.20 -0.38
N VAL A 127 6.77 9.63 -0.56
CA VAL A 127 6.22 9.88 -1.90
C VAL A 127 6.88 11.11 -2.50
N SER A 128 7.57 10.94 -3.63
CA SER A 128 8.22 12.02 -4.37
C SER A 128 7.41 12.51 -5.58
N GLY A 129 6.42 11.73 -6.03
CA GLY A 129 5.50 12.15 -7.06
C GLY A 129 4.45 11.10 -7.42
N ILE A 130 3.47 11.50 -8.22
CA ILE A 130 2.41 10.62 -8.73
C ILE A 130 2.42 10.70 -10.26
N LEU A 131 2.68 9.56 -10.89
CA LEU A 131 2.69 9.44 -12.36
C LEU A 131 1.35 8.84 -12.84
N ARG A 132 1.03 9.12 -14.10
CA ARG A 132 -0.23 8.74 -14.78
C ARG A 132 -1.44 9.46 -14.17
N ALA A 133 -2.55 8.76 -13.93
CA ALA A 133 -3.77 9.35 -13.39
C ALA A 133 -3.65 9.52 -11.88
N ASN A 134 -3.85 10.76 -11.41
CA ASN A 134 -3.73 11.10 -9.99
C ASN A 134 -5.05 10.85 -9.25
N PRO A 135 -5.10 9.91 -8.28
CA PRO A 135 -6.32 9.55 -7.57
C PRO A 135 -6.82 10.63 -6.61
N PHE A 136 -6.02 11.67 -6.39
CA PHE A 136 -6.34 12.77 -5.48
C PHE A 136 -6.95 13.98 -6.21
N ILE A 137 -7.09 13.92 -7.53
CA ILE A 137 -7.72 14.98 -8.32
C ILE A 137 -9.20 14.65 -8.51
N CYS A 138 -10.05 15.62 -8.19
CA CYS A 138 -11.48 15.51 -8.40
C CYS A 138 -11.79 15.63 -9.91
N PRO A 139 -12.58 14.73 -10.52
CA PRO A 139 -12.87 14.76 -11.94
C PRO A 139 -13.54 16.06 -12.41
N GLU A 140 -13.14 16.52 -13.60
CA GLU A 140 -13.61 17.79 -14.21
C GLU A 140 -15.06 17.71 -14.71
N LYS A 141 -15.47 16.55 -15.25
CA LYS A 141 -16.81 16.38 -15.81
C LYS A 141 -17.80 16.19 -14.66
N TYR A 142 -18.46 17.25 -14.18
CA TYR A 142 -19.84 17.32 -13.66
C TYR A 142 -20.16 18.74 -13.22
#